data_AF-A0A3C1VK16-F1
#
_entry.id   AF-A0A3C1VK16-F1
#
_cell.length_a   1.000
_cell.length_b   1.000
_cell.length_c   1.000
_cell.angle_alpha   90.00
_cell.angle_beta   90.00
_cell.angle_gamma   90.00
#
_symmetry.space_group_name_H-M   'P 1'
#
loop_
_entity.id
_entity.type
_entity.pdbx_description
1 polymer ?
#
loop_
_entity_poly.entity_id
_entity_poly.type
_entity_poly.pdbx_seq_one_letter_code
_entity_poly.pdbx_strand_id
1 'polypeptide(L)'
;MHPNIDLIEPKDYDFTVTKLRDFFRSQGFVETPVQHRLSILAACEDPLTIATFNYAGNLWPLPQTGQMWLEWELLTKPNVPGYYCITTSFRNEANPIPGRHNLIFPMCEFETHGDINDLKKLEEALLVSIGLGDNNSFKHLDYEAIAAKYGVKELKAQHETKMMEEFGPTVFLEKFPQHTSPFWNMKKDGNYARKIDVILYGIETIGSAERSTNPEEMRHMFNTISDGL
;
A
#
# COMPACT_ATOMS: atom_id res chain seq x y z
N MET A 1 -22.03 14.57 9.28
CA MET A 1 -20.95 13.63 8.93
C MET A 1 -19.72 14.43 8.56
N HIS A 2 -18.53 13.91 8.85
CA HIS A 2 -17.29 14.58 8.48
C HIS A 2 -17.12 14.52 6.95
N PRO A 3 -16.75 15.61 6.27
CA PRO A 3 -16.73 15.65 4.79
C PRO A 3 -15.70 14.73 4.13
N ASN A 4 -14.68 14.30 4.88
CA ASN A 4 -13.62 13.40 4.43
C ASN A 4 -13.69 12.01 5.10
N ILE A 5 -14.91 11.62 5.52
CA ILE A 5 -15.20 10.26 6.00
C ILE A 5 -16.41 9.79 5.21
N ASP A 6 -16.15 8.95 4.21
CA ASP A 6 -17.17 8.40 3.35
C ASP A 6 -18.01 7.35 4.07
N LEU A 7 -19.33 7.40 3.84
CA LEU A 7 -20.18 6.25 4.15
C LEU A 7 -20.02 5.20 3.05
N ILE A 8 -19.58 4.03 3.44
CA ILE A 8 -19.45 2.88 2.54
C ILE A 8 -20.76 2.09 2.58
N GLU A 9 -21.34 1.77 1.42
CA GLU A 9 -22.51 0.90 1.35
C GLU A 9 -22.11 -0.49 1.91
N PRO A 10 -22.74 -0.97 3.01
CA PRO A 10 -22.53 -2.32 3.52
C PRO A 10 -22.50 -3.46 2.49
N LYS A 11 -23.34 -3.46 1.45
CA LYS A 11 -23.37 -4.48 0.39
C LYS A 11 -22.15 -4.42 -0.51
N ASP A 12 -21.69 -3.21 -0.85
CA ASP A 12 -20.49 -3.02 -1.67
C ASP A 12 -19.26 -3.44 -0.87
N TYR A 13 -19.24 -3.09 0.42
CA TYR A 13 -18.21 -3.56 1.35
C TYR A 13 -18.19 -5.08 1.45
N ASP A 14 -19.32 -5.72 1.77
CA ASP A 14 -19.45 -7.17 1.92
C ASP A 14 -19.02 -7.93 0.65
N PHE A 15 -19.48 -7.47 -0.52
CA PHE A 15 -19.08 -8.02 -1.81
C PHE A 15 -17.57 -7.92 -2.02
N THR A 16 -17.00 -6.73 -1.81
CA THR A 16 -15.58 -6.45 -2.06
C THR A 16 -14.69 -7.26 -1.12
N VAL A 17 -14.93 -7.22 0.19
CA VAL A 17 -14.10 -7.96 1.15
C VAL A 17 -14.23 -9.47 0.99
N THR A 18 -15.39 -9.97 0.56
CA THR A 18 -15.57 -11.39 0.24
C THR A 18 -14.68 -11.80 -0.92
N LYS A 19 -14.68 -11.02 -2.02
CA LYS A 19 -13.80 -11.27 -3.17
C LYS A 19 -12.32 -11.28 -2.80
N LEU A 20 -11.88 -10.32 -1.98
CA LEU A 20 -10.50 -10.26 -1.50
C LEU A 20 -10.14 -11.48 -0.64
N ARG A 21 -11.02 -11.85 0.31
CA ARG A 21 -10.83 -13.05 1.16
C ARG A 21 -10.77 -14.32 0.33
N ASP A 22 -11.67 -14.48 -0.63
CA ASP A 22 -11.73 -15.65 -1.50
C ASP A 22 -10.43 -15.81 -2.29
N PHE A 23 -9.90 -14.71 -2.84
CA PHE A 23 -8.61 -14.70 -3.53
C PHE A 23 -7.49 -15.18 -2.61
N PHE A 24 -7.23 -14.48 -1.49
CA PHE A 24 -6.10 -14.81 -0.62
C PHE A 24 -6.20 -16.21 -0.01
N ARG A 25 -7.41 -16.64 0.39
CA ARG A 25 -7.63 -18.01 0.90
C ARG A 25 -7.39 -19.06 -0.18
N SER A 26 -7.75 -18.80 -1.44
CA SER A 26 -7.44 -19.70 -2.55
C SER A 26 -5.93 -19.87 -2.79
N GLN A 27 -5.13 -18.85 -2.43
CA GLN A 27 -3.66 -18.89 -2.48
C GLN A 27 -3.04 -19.51 -1.21
N GLY A 28 -3.86 -19.94 -0.24
CA GLY A 28 -3.39 -20.50 1.03
C GLY A 28 -2.92 -19.47 2.06
N PHE A 29 -3.19 -18.18 1.85
CA PHE A 29 -2.84 -17.13 2.81
C PHE A 29 -3.74 -17.21 4.05
N VAL A 30 -3.23 -16.70 5.18
CA VAL A 30 -3.94 -16.66 6.46
C VAL A 30 -4.36 -15.24 6.80
N GLU A 31 -5.63 -15.05 7.15
CA GLU A 31 -6.16 -13.76 7.63
C GLU A 31 -5.68 -13.49 9.06
N THR A 32 -4.93 -12.40 9.25
CA THR A 32 -4.32 -12.06 10.54
C THR A 32 -5.08 -10.92 11.22
N PRO A 33 -5.51 -11.09 12.48
CA PRO A 33 -6.09 -9.99 13.25
C PRO A 33 -4.98 -9.08 13.79
N VAL A 34 -4.75 -7.93 13.16
CA VAL A 34 -3.65 -7.03 13.55
C VAL A 34 -4.11 -5.84 14.42
N GLN A 35 -5.35 -5.37 14.29
CA GLN A 35 -5.82 -4.11 14.91
C GLN A 35 -5.72 -4.07 16.44
N HIS A 36 -5.79 -5.22 17.11
CA HIS A 36 -5.73 -5.31 18.58
C HIS A 36 -4.30 -5.17 19.13
N ARG A 37 -3.28 -5.21 18.26
CA ARG A 37 -1.88 -5.23 18.66
C ARG A 37 -1.33 -3.80 18.67
N LEU A 38 -1.38 -3.18 19.85
CA LEU A 38 -0.89 -1.82 20.09
C LEU A 38 0.60 -1.72 19.75
N SER A 39 0.96 -0.84 18.82
CA SER A 39 2.33 -0.64 18.38
C SER A 39 2.52 0.77 17.83
N ILE A 40 3.64 1.40 18.14
CA ILE A 40 4.05 2.65 17.51
C ILE A 40 4.38 2.46 16.02
N LEU A 41 4.79 1.25 15.64
CA LEU A 41 5.13 0.90 14.27
C LEU A 41 3.88 0.71 13.40
N ALA A 42 2.67 0.78 13.97
CA ALA A 42 1.42 0.78 13.19
C ALA A 42 1.10 2.16 12.57
N ALA A 43 1.84 3.20 12.96
CA ALA A 43 1.66 4.57 12.49
C ALA A 43 2.95 5.09 11.85
N CYS A 44 3.40 4.38 10.83
CA CYS A 44 4.68 4.67 10.18
C CYS A 44 4.54 5.20 8.75
N GLU A 45 3.35 5.16 8.14
CA GLU A 45 3.15 5.57 6.72
C GLU A 45 3.47 7.05 6.48
N ASP A 46 3.00 7.92 7.37
CA ASP A 46 3.34 9.34 7.37
C ASP A 46 3.27 9.89 8.81
N PRO A 47 4.40 10.31 9.41
CA PRO A 47 4.42 10.83 10.77
C PRO A 47 3.63 12.13 10.96
N LEU A 48 3.38 12.90 9.89
CA LEU A 48 2.63 14.15 9.95
C LEU A 48 1.12 13.94 10.03
N THR A 49 0.64 12.73 9.72
CA THR A 49 -0.80 12.41 9.69
C THR A 49 -1.22 11.48 10.84
N ILE A 50 -0.39 11.34 11.87
CA ILE A 50 -0.70 10.49 13.02
C ILE A 50 -1.75 11.16 13.92
N ALA A 51 -2.83 10.43 14.19
CA ALA A 51 -3.74 10.72 15.30
C ALA A 51 -3.51 9.72 16.45
N THR A 52 -3.92 10.09 17.66
CA THR A 52 -3.69 9.27 18.87
C THR A 52 -4.97 9.01 19.64
N PHE A 53 -4.96 7.95 20.45
CA PHE A 53 -6.05 7.58 21.35
C PHE A 53 -5.50 7.10 22.70
N ASN A 54 -6.24 7.35 23.78
CA ASN A 54 -5.89 6.87 25.11
C ASN A 54 -6.52 5.50 25.36
N TYR A 55 -5.71 4.50 25.70
CA TYR A 55 -6.18 3.16 26.04
C TYR A 55 -5.30 2.50 27.09
N ALA A 56 -5.93 1.84 28.07
CA ALA A 56 -5.25 1.20 29.20
C ALA A 56 -4.21 2.13 29.89
N GLY A 57 -4.56 3.40 30.06
CA GLY A 57 -3.71 4.41 30.72
C GLY A 57 -2.53 4.93 29.89
N ASN A 58 -2.42 4.55 28.61
CA ASN A 58 -1.33 4.97 27.73
C ASN A 58 -1.87 5.64 26.47
N LEU A 59 -1.07 6.54 25.89
CA LEU A 59 -1.34 7.15 24.59
C LEU A 59 -0.78 6.27 23.48
N TRP A 60 -1.63 5.86 22.54
CA TRP A 60 -1.26 5.03 21.40
C TRP A 60 -1.61 5.75 20.09
N PRO A 61 -0.85 5.54 19.01
CA PRO A 61 -1.25 6.06 17.72
C PRO A 61 -2.40 5.21 17.16
N LEU A 62 -3.34 5.86 16.47
CA LEU A 62 -4.33 5.16 15.67
C LEU A 62 -3.61 4.45 14.49
N PRO A 63 -3.89 3.17 14.23
CA PRO A 63 -3.19 2.43 13.18
C PRO A 63 -3.40 3.04 11.78
N GLN A 64 -2.29 3.33 11.10
CA GLN A 64 -2.28 3.66 9.67
C GLN A 64 -2.14 2.39 8.81
N THR A 65 -1.43 1.37 9.32
CA THR A 65 -1.09 0.13 8.61
C THR A 65 -0.95 -1.07 9.55
N GLY A 66 -1.26 -2.27 9.04
CA GLY A 66 -0.99 -3.57 9.61
C GLY A 66 0.31 -4.24 9.13
N GLN A 67 1.03 -3.61 8.19
CA GLN A 67 2.19 -4.18 7.48
C GLN A 67 3.22 -4.82 8.43
N MET A 68 3.65 -4.10 9.47
CA MET A 68 4.67 -4.60 10.42
C MET A 68 4.24 -5.91 11.11
N TRP A 69 2.94 -6.08 11.34
CA TRP A 69 2.41 -7.31 11.92
C TRP A 69 2.36 -8.44 10.92
N LEU A 70 2.08 -8.16 9.64
CA LEU A 70 2.13 -9.16 8.58
C LEU A 70 3.58 -9.62 8.33
N GLU A 71 4.55 -8.68 8.30
CA GLU A 71 5.99 -8.99 8.25
C GLU A 71 6.40 -9.86 9.44
N TRP A 72 5.96 -9.53 10.65
CA TRP A 72 6.23 -10.34 11.85
C TRP A 72 5.69 -11.77 11.74
N GLU A 73 4.45 -11.95 11.27
CA GLU A 73 3.89 -13.29 11.07
C GLU A 73 4.72 -14.08 10.05
N LEU A 74 5.06 -13.47 8.91
CA LEU A 74 5.85 -14.11 7.85
C LEU A 74 7.25 -14.51 8.32
N LEU A 75 7.92 -13.65 9.08
CA LEU A 75 9.26 -13.90 9.62
C LEU A 75 9.27 -14.98 10.72
N THR A 76 8.23 -15.03 11.56
CA THR A 76 8.17 -15.98 12.68
C THR A 76 7.53 -17.31 12.33
N LYS A 77 6.72 -17.37 11.26
CA LYS A 77 5.99 -18.54 10.80
C LYS A 77 6.06 -18.68 9.28
N PRO A 78 7.25 -18.89 8.70
CA PRO A 78 7.49 -18.86 7.25
C PRO A 78 6.93 -20.09 6.48
N ASN A 79 6.14 -20.95 7.13
CA ASN A 79 5.63 -22.18 6.54
C ASN A 79 4.29 -21.99 5.80
N VAL A 80 3.74 -20.77 5.79
CA VAL A 80 2.55 -20.43 5.02
C VAL A 80 2.93 -19.58 3.81
N PRO A 81 2.17 -19.62 2.70
CA PRO A 81 2.47 -18.82 1.51
C PRO A 81 2.54 -17.30 1.77
N GLY A 82 1.68 -16.81 2.66
CA GLY A 82 1.64 -15.41 3.06
C GLY A 82 0.52 -15.12 4.06
N TYR A 83 0.43 -13.86 4.46
CA TYR A 83 -0.56 -13.35 5.41
C TYR A 83 -1.28 -12.16 4.81
N TYR A 84 -2.54 -11.96 5.18
CA TYR A 84 -3.30 -10.76 4.80
C TYR A 84 -4.17 -10.27 5.96
N CYS A 85 -4.59 -9.01 5.93
CA CYS A 85 -5.59 -8.49 6.86
C CYS A 85 -6.51 -7.49 6.17
N ILE A 86 -7.73 -7.38 6.70
CA ILE A 86 -8.68 -6.32 6.33
C ILE A 86 -9.01 -5.56 7.60
N THR A 87 -8.55 -4.32 7.67
CA THR A 87 -8.57 -3.48 8.87
C THR A 87 -9.16 -2.09 8.57
N THR A 88 -9.09 -1.19 9.54
CA THR A 88 -9.44 0.22 9.36
C THR A 88 -8.20 1.07 9.56
N SER A 89 -7.82 1.82 8.52
CA SER A 89 -6.75 2.80 8.55
C SER A 89 -7.28 4.16 9.01
N PHE A 90 -6.46 4.89 9.76
CA PHE A 90 -6.72 6.24 10.23
C PHE A 90 -5.59 7.16 9.77
N ARG A 91 -5.89 8.18 8.96
CA ARG A 91 -4.92 9.14 8.45
C ARG A 91 -5.45 10.56 8.69
N ASN A 92 -4.80 11.32 9.57
CA ASN A 92 -5.17 12.69 9.89
C ASN A 92 -4.55 13.67 8.88
N GLU A 93 -4.83 13.46 7.59
CA GLU A 93 -4.34 14.28 6.49
C GLU A 93 -4.77 15.74 6.66
N ALA A 94 -3.84 16.68 6.55
CA ALA A 94 -4.09 18.09 6.76
C ALA A 94 -4.84 18.71 5.57
N ASN A 95 -4.54 18.27 4.34
CA ASN A 95 -5.16 18.78 3.11
C ASN A 95 -5.74 17.63 2.26
N PRO A 96 -6.80 16.96 2.73
CA PRO A 96 -7.37 15.82 2.03
C PRO A 96 -7.99 16.23 0.69
N ILE A 97 -7.73 15.44 -0.34
CA ILE A 97 -8.38 15.58 -1.65
C ILE A 97 -9.68 14.76 -1.60
N PRO A 98 -10.87 15.38 -1.76
CA PRO A 98 -12.13 14.65 -1.73
C PRO A 98 -12.18 13.49 -2.74
N GLY A 99 -12.68 12.33 -2.30
CA GLY A 99 -12.72 11.11 -3.10
C GLY A 99 -11.38 10.38 -3.27
N ARG A 100 -10.30 10.86 -2.62
CA ARG A 100 -8.97 10.23 -2.66
C ARG A 100 -8.35 10.05 -1.27
N HIS A 101 -8.41 11.08 -0.43
CA HIS A 101 -7.81 11.06 0.91
C HIS A 101 -8.90 10.99 2.00
N ASN A 102 -9.45 9.79 2.20
CA ASN A 102 -10.34 9.55 3.33
C ASN A 102 -9.54 9.48 4.64
N LEU A 103 -10.07 10.11 5.70
CA LEU A 103 -9.40 10.11 7.01
C LEU A 103 -9.54 8.76 7.73
N ILE A 104 -10.61 8.04 7.44
CA ILE A 104 -10.89 6.71 7.99
C ILE A 104 -11.43 5.85 6.86
N PHE A 105 -10.80 4.72 6.59
CA PHE A 105 -11.20 3.82 5.50
C PHE A 105 -10.79 2.38 5.77
N PRO A 106 -11.53 1.39 5.25
CA PRO A 106 -11.10 0.01 5.29
C PRO A 106 -9.89 -0.19 4.37
N MET A 107 -8.92 -0.97 4.83
CA MET A 107 -7.71 -1.24 4.08
C MET A 107 -7.44 -2.75 4.06
N CYS A 108 -7.14 -3.27 2.88
CA CYS A 108 -6.68 -4.64 2.71
C CYS A 108 -5.17 -4.61 2.51
N GLU A 109 -4.45 -5.41 3.28
CA GLU A 109 -3.00 -5.48 3.26
C GLU A 109 -2.58 -6.95 3.18
N PHE A 110 -1.45 -7.22 2.54
CA PHE A 110 -0.91 -8.57 2.40
C PHE A 110 0.62 -8.54 2.40
N GLU A 111 1.22 -9.64 2.86
CA GLU A 111 2.67 -9.83 2.88
C GLU A 111 2.96 -11.29 2.47
N THR A 112 3.96 -11.48 1.61
CA THR A 112 4.26 -12.77 0.97
C THR A 112 5.76 -13.00 0.85
N HIS A 113 6.17 -14.25 0.74
CA HIS A 113 7.53 -14.59 0.30
C HIS A 113 7.73 -14.22 -1.19
N GLY A 114 8.99 -13.98 -1.57
CA GLY A 114 9.39 -13.76 -2.96
C GLY A 114 10.11 -12.44 -3.19
N ASP A 115 10.26 -12.09 -4.47
CA ASP A 115 10.79 -10.79 -4.90
C ASP A 115 9.72 -9.91 -5.57
N ILE A 116 10.13 -8.75 -6.08
CA ILE A 116 9.23 -7.80 -6.77
C ILE A 116 8.43 -8.43 -7.94
N ASN A 117 8.97 -9.45 -8.61
CA ASN A 117 8.28 -10.14 -9.70
C ASN A 117 7.20 -11.09 -9.17
N ASP A 118 7.43 -11.72 -8.01
CA ASP A 118 6.42 -12.55 -7.36
C ASP A 118 5.28 -11.67 -6.82
N LEU A 119 5.61 -10.52 -6.25
CA LEU A 119 4.65 -9.50 -5.82
C LEU A 119 3.76 -9.05 -6.99
N LYS A 120 4.39 -8.67 -8.10
CA LYS A 120 3.70 -8.27 -9.33
C LYS A 120 2.73 -9.35 -9.82
N LYS A 121 3.16 -10.62 -9.88
CA LYS A 121 2.29 -11.73 -10.30
C LYS A 121 1.11 -11.92 -9.35
N LEU A 122 1.31 -11.76 -8.04
CA LEU A 122 0.25 -11.87 -7.05
C LEU A 122 -0.80 -10.77 -7.25
N GLU A 123 -0.37 -9.53 -7.50
CA GLU A 123 -1.24 -8.39 -7.78
C GLU A 123 -2.01 -8.55 -9.10
N GLU A 124 -1.34 -8.96 -10.19
CA GLU A 124 -2.00 -9.26 -11.45
C GLU A 124 -3.07 -10.34 -11.28
N ALA A 125 -2.75 -11.43 -10.55
CA ALA A 125 -3.69 -12.51 -10.26
C ALA A 125 -4.87 -12.03 -9.39
N LEU A 126 -4.62 -11.15 -8.42
CA LEU A 126 -5.65 -10.52 -7.60
C LEU A 126 -6.63 -9.74 -8.50
N LEU A 127 -6.11 -8.83 -9.33
CA LEU A 127 -6.93 -7.98 -10.20
C LEU A 127 -7.76 -8.80 -11.19
N VAL A 128 -7.18 -9.87 -11.77
CA VAL A 128 -7.94 -10.81 -12.62
C VAL A 128 -9.06 -11.49 -11.83
N SER A 129 -8.78 -11.96 -10.61
CA SER A 129 -9.76 -12.69 -9.79
C SER A 129 -10.99 -11.83 -9.40
N ILE A 130 -10.80 -10.52 -9.29
CA ILE A 130 -11.86 -9.55 -8.95
C ILE A 130 -12.45 -8.85 -10.19
N GLY A 131 -12.04 -9.23 -11.40
CA GLY A 131 -12.61 -8.75 -12.66
C GLY A 131 -12.15 -7.36 -13.10
N LEU A 132 -10.96 -6.93 -12.68
CA LEU A 132 -10.35 -5.64 -13.04
C LEU A 132 -9.30 -5.75 -14.15
N GLY A 133 -9.34 -6.82 -14.93
CA GLY A 133 -8.47 -7.03 -16.09
C GLY A 133 -8.38 -8.51 -16.46
N ASP A 134 -7.63 -8.79 -17.53
CA ASP A 134 -7.37 -10.13 -18.02
C ASP A 134 -5.85 -10.42 -18.01
N ASN A 135 -5.50 -11.70 -18.00
CA ASN A 135 -4.11 -12.11 -18.18
C ASN A 135 -3.55 -11.50 -19.48
N ASN A 136 -2.49 -10.70 -19.36
CA ASN A 136 -1.81 -9.93 -20.42
C ASN A 136 -2.42 -8.56 -20.81
N SER A 137 -3.46 -8.06 -20.14
CA SER A 137 -4.01 -6.73 -20.46
C SER A 137 -3.32 -5.58 -19.71
N PHE A 138 -2.62 -5.87 -18.60
CA PHE A 138 -2.08 -4.84 -17.72
C PHE A 138 -0.93 -4.06 -18.38
N LYS A 139 -0.96 -2.74 -18.20
CA LYS A 139 0.10 -1.84 -18.65
C LYS A 139 1.07 -1.60 -17.52
N HIS A 140 2.33 -1.94 -17.75
CA HIS A 140 3.43 -1.67 -16.84
C HIS A 140 4.23 -0.50 -17.37
N LEU A 141 4.32 0.56 -16.58
CA LEU A 141 4.92 1.83 -16.95
C LEU A 141 6.09 2.12 -16.00
N ASP A 142 7.16 2.67 -16.56
CA ASP A 142 8.30 3.15 -15.77
C ASP A 142 8.03 4.57 -15.27
N TYR A 143 8.18 4.81 -13.96
CA TYR A 143 7.91 6.10 -13.33
C TYR A 143 8.62 7.26 -14.04
N GLU A 144 9.93 7.16 -14.23
CA GLU A 144 10.72 8.23 -14.86
C GLU A 144 10.33 8.47 -16.31
N ALA A 145 9.96 7.42 -17.05
CA ALA A 145 9.52 7.57 -18.44
C ALA A 145 8.20 8.34 -18.53
N ILE A 146 7.27 8.08 -17.61
CA ILE A 146 5.99 8.80 -17.53
C ILE A 146 6.19 10.22 -17.01
N ALA A 147 7.02 10.42 -15.99
CA ALA A 147 7.38 11.74 -15.48
C ALA A 147 8.01 12.61 -16.59
N ALA A 148 8.95 12.05 -17.37
CA ALA A 148 9.55 12.72 -18.52
C ALA A 148 8.52 13.02 -19.62
N LYS A 149 7.65 12.06 -19.94
CA LYS A 149 6.55 12.24 -20.93
C LYS A 149 5.64 13.40 -20.56
N TYR A 150 5.34 13.58 -19.27
CA TYR A 150 4.51 14.68 -18.78
C TYR A 150 5.28 15.96 -18.45
N GLY A 151 6.61 15.97 -18.60
CA GLY A 151 7.45 17.13 -18.33
C GLY A 151 7.48 17.54 -16.85
N VAL A 152 7.33 16.57 -15.93
CA VAL A 152 7.33 16.80 -14.48
C VAL A 152 8.42 15.98 -13.80
N LYS A 153 8.84 16.44 -12.61
CA LYS A 153 9.76 15.67 -11.77
C LYS A 153 9.04 14.57 -10.98
N GLU A 154 7.85 14.89 -10.48
CA GLU A 154 7.03 13.99 -9.66
C GLU A 154 5.62 13.87 -10.21
N LEU A 155 5.13 12.65 -10.25
CA LEU A 155 3.76 12.30 -10.61
C LEU A 155 2.84 12.54 -9.41
N LYS A 156 1.81 13.34 -9.65
CA LYS A 156 0.70 13.67 -8.73
C LYS A 156 -0.63 13.14 -9.25
N ALA A 157 -1.70 13.20 -8.45
CA ALA A 157 -3.06 12.75 -8.78
C ALA A 157 -3.54 13.09 -10.22
N GLN A 158 -3.33 14.31 -10.71
CA GLN A 158 -3.73 14.69 -12.08
C GLN A 158 -3.05 13.85 -13.18
N HIS A 159 -1.85 13.35 -12.93
CA HIS A 159 -1.09 12.53 -13.87
C HIS A 159 -1.55 11.07 -13.84
N GLU A 160 -2.04 10.58 -12.70
CA GLU A 160 -2.72 9.29 -12.60
C GLU A 160 -4.02 9.28 -13.40
N THR A 161 -4.81 10.37 -13.31
CA THR A 161 -5.99 10.55 -14.16
C THR A 161 -5.61 10.54 -15.65
N LYS A 162 -4.53 11.24 -16.05
CA LYS A 162 -4.02 11.17 -17.43
C LYS A 162 -3.56 9.77 -17.82
N MET A 163 -2.90 9.03 -16.93
CA MET A 163 -2.51 7.64 -17.18
C MET A 163 -3.74 6.76 -17.47
N MET A 164 -4.83 6.95 -16.73
CA MET A 164 -6.08 6.24 -17.00
C MET A 164 -6.62 6.54 -18.40
N GLU A 165 -6.67 7.82 -18.79
CA GLU A 165 -7.17 8.26 -20.10
C GLU A 165 -6.32 7.69 -21.26
N GLU A 166 -5.01 7.58 -21.08
CA GLU A 166 -4.08 7.15 -22.13
C GLU A 166 -3.85 5.64 -22.20
N PHE A 167 -3.81 4.95 -21.05
CA PHE A 167 -3.37 3.56 -20.95
C PHE A 167 -4.46 2.58 -20.50
N GLY A 168 -5.61 3.10 -20.03
CA GLY A 168 -6.76 2.31 -19.59
C GLY A 168 -6.96 2.30 -18.07
N PRO A 169 -8.00 1.61 -17.58
CA PRO A 169 -8.46 1.71 -16.19
C PRO A 169 -7.51 1.08 -15.16
N THR A 170 -6.54 0.27 -15.57
CA THR A 170 -5.64 -0.44 -14.68
C THR A 170 -4.21 -0.35 -15.18
N VAL A 171 -3.37 0.34 -14.40
CA VAL A 171 -1.98 0.63 -14.74
C VAL A 171 -1.10 0.27 -13.56
N PHE A 172 0.00 -0.42 -13.83
CA PHE A 172 1.09 -0.68 -12.89
C PHE A 172 2.19 0.33 -13.17
N LEU A 173 2.53 1.13 -12.17
CA LEU A 173 3.65 2.07 -12.21
C LEU A 173 4.81 1.50 -11.39
N GLU A 174 6.00 1.42 -11.98
CA GLU A 174 7.15 0.72 -11.41
C GLU A 174 8.43 1.58 -11.47
N LYS A 175 9.51 1.11 -10.84
CA LYS A 175 10.85 1.75 -10.83
C LYS A 175 10.87 3.17 -10.29
N PHE A 176 10.40 3.34 -9.05
CA PHE A 176 10.37 4.63 -8.38
C PHE A 176 11.78 5.12 -8.03
N PRO A 177 12.17 6.33 -8.43
CA PRO A 177 13.45 6.92 -8.01
C PRO A 177 13.49 7.22 -6.51
N GLN A 178 14.67 7.18 -5.91
CA GLN A 178 14.85 7.50 -4.48
C GLN A 178 14.41 8.93 -4.09
N HIS A 179 14.37 9.87 -5.04
CA HIS A 179 13.93 11.24 -4.75
C HIS A 179 12.42 11.35 -4.51
N THR A 180 11.64 10.31 -4.78
CA THR A 180 10.21 10.25 -4.47
C THR A 180 9.94 9.77 -3.03
N SER A 181 10.98 9.75 -2.18
CA SER A 181 10.93 9.33 -0.78
C SER A 181 10.25 7.96 -0.54
N PRO A 182 10.77 6.87 -1.14
CA PRO A 182 10.27 5.52 -0.87
C PRO A 182 10.43 5.17 0.61
N PHE A 183 9.52 4.34 1.11
CA PHE A 183 9.45 4.00 2.52
C PHE A 183 10.72 3.33 3.05
N TRP A 184 11.06 3.56 4.31
CA TRP A 184 12.39 3.24 4.88
C TRP A 184 12.74 1.75 4.86
N ASN A 185 11.75 0.85 4.78
CA ASN A 185 11.96 -0.60 4.76
C ASN A 185 11.88 -1.20 3.35
N MET A 186 11.75 -0.39 2.29
CA MET A 186 11.71 -0.88 0.91
C MET A 186 13.12 -1.23 0.41
N LYS A 187 13.22 -2.30 -0.37
CA LYS A 187 14.48 -2.71 -0.99
C LYS A 187 14.91 -1.72 -2.06
N LYS A 188 16.19 -1.38 -2.03
CA LYS A 188 16.83 -0.48 -2.99
C LYS A 188 17.53 -1.26 -4.09
N ASP A 189 17.50 -0.69 -5.29
CA ASP A 189 18.24 -1.17 -6.45
C ASP A 189 18.91 0.04 -7.12
N GLY A 190 20.12 0.36 -6.64
CA GLY A 190 20.83 1.59 -7.01
C GLY A 190 20.03 2.86 -6.64
N ASN A 191 19.62 3.61 -7.66
CA ASN A 191 18.86 4.86 -7.51
C ASN A 191 17.34 4.64 -7.48
N TYR A 192 16.88 3.39 -7.43
CA TYR A 192 15.46 3.04 -7.50
C TYR A 192 15.02 2.25 -6.27
N ALA A 193 13.74 2.36 -5.92
CA ALA A 193 13.07 1.47 -4.99
C ALA A 193 12.33 0.39 -5.76
N ARG A 194 12.32 -0.83 -5.22
CA ARG A 194 11.51 -1.93 -5.74
C ARG A 194 10.07 -1.80 -5.25
N LYS A 195 9.38 -0.80 -5.81
CA LYS A 195 8.00 -0.42 -5.51
C LYS A 195 7.12 -0.57 -6.75
N ILE A 196 5.86 -0.95 -6.54
CA ILE A 196 4.79 -0.97 -7.53
C ILE A 196 3.63 -0.15 -6.97
N ASP A 197 3.12 0.78 -7.78
CA ASP A 197 1.81 1.40 -7.53
C ASP A 197 0.83 0.94 -8.60
N VAL A 198 -0.26 0.31 -8.18
CA VAL A 198 -1.39 -0.03 -9.05
C VAL A 198 -2.40 1.11 -9.02
N ILE A 199 -2.55 1.76 -10.15
CA ILE A 199 -3.49 2.84 -10.40
C ILE A 199 -4.76 2.25 -11.00
N LEU A 200 -5.86 2.31 -10.26
CA LEU A 200 -7.19 1.89 -10.70
C LEU A 200 -8.05 3.12 -10.95
N TYR A 201 -8.61 3.24 -12.15
CA TYR A 201 -9.46 4.35 -12.57
C TYR A 201 -8.86 5.73 -12.24
N GLY A 202 -7.54 5.87 -12.42
CA GLY A 202 -6.81 7.11 -12.19
C GLY A 202 -6.53 7.44 -10.72
N ILE A 203 -6.65 6.46 -9.82
CA ILE A 203 -6.38 6.58 -8.39
C ILE A 203 -5.42 5.44 -7.97
N GLU A 204 -4.26 5.80 -7.40
CA GLU A 204 -3.40 4.85 -6.67
C GLU A 204 -4.25 4.09 -5.63
N THR A 205 -4.37 2.78 -5.82
CA THR A 205 -5.24 1.92 -5.01
C THR A 205 -4.47 0.81 -4.30
N ILE A 206 -3.36 0.35 -4.87
CA ILE A 206 -2.45 -0.61 -4.23
C ILE A 206 -1.04 -0.03 -4.30
N GLY A 207 -0.43 0.25 -3.15
CA GLY A 207 0.97 0.60 -3.05
C GLY A 207 1.72 -0.55 -2.39
N SER A 208 2.72 -1.11 -3.08
CA SER A 208 3.42 -2.31 -2.62
C SER A 208 4.92 -2.25 -2.94
N ALA A 209 5.71 -3.02 -2.22
CA ALA A 209 7.16 -3.05 -2.42
C ALA A 209 7.80 -4.36 -1.95
N GLU A 210 8.93 -4.72 -2.56
CA GLU A 210 9.83 -5.72 -1.99
C GLU A 210 10.53 -5.12 -0.76
N ARG A 211 10.52 -5.83 0.37
CA ARG A 211 11.14 -5.37 1.62
C ARG A 211 12.65 -5.57 1.60
N SER A 212 13.39 -4.64 2.21
CA SER A 212 14.83 -4.80 2.45
C SER A 212 15.05 -5.84 3.55
N THR A 213 16.05 -6.69 3.38
CA THR A 213 16.50 -7.65 4.39
C THR A 213 17.84 -7.24 5.02
N ASN A 214 18.27 -5.99 4.79
CA ASN A 214 19.50 -5.44 5.35
C ASN A 214 19.17 -4.51 6.53
N PRO A 215 19.38 -4.94 7.80
CA PRO A 215 19.04 -4.14 8.97
C PRO A 215 19.81 -2.83 9.08
N GLU A 216 21.06 -2.78 8.59
CA GLU A 216 21.87 -1.56 8.63
C GLU A 216 21.34 -0.52 7.64
N GLU A 217 20.98 -0.95 6.43
CA GLU A 217 20.36 -0.10 5.41
C GLU A 217 19.00 0.43 5.89
N MET A 218 18.13 -0.45 6.41
CA MET A 218 16.83 -0.04 6.94
C MET A 218 16.97 0.96 8.09
N ARG A 219 17.92 0.72 9.02
CA ARG A 219 18.18 1.66 10.11
C ARG A 219 18.71 3.00 9.60
N HIS A 220 19.60 3.00 8.62
CA HIS A 220 20.07 4.24 8.00
C HIS A 220 18.91 5.00 7.35
N MET A 221 18.10 4.32 6.54
CA MET A 221 16.93 4.90 5.86
C MET A 221 15.92 5.44 6.87
N PHE A 222 15.59 4.70 7.93
CA PHE A 222 14.69 5.16 8.97
C PHE A 222 15.13 6.49 9.61
N ASN A 223 16.44 6.71 9.79
CA ASN A 223 16.97 7.94 10.37
C ASN A 223 17.18 9.09 9.37
N THR A 224 17.07 8.83 8.07
CA THR A 224 17.43 9.81 7.01
C THR A 224 16.31 10.10 6.03
N ILE A 225 15.30 9.24 5.93
CA ILE A 225 14.11 9.49 5.16
C ILE A 225 13.44 10.76 5.69
N SER A 226 12.95 11.60 4.77
CA SER A 226 12.31 12.88 5.12
C SER A 226 13.16 13.76 6.06
N ASP A 227 14.48 13.74 5.87
CA ASP A 227 15.45 14.45 6.71
C ASP A 227 15.45 14.04 8.20
N GLY A 228 15.00 12.80 8.49
CA GLY A 228 14.96 12.22 9.84
C GLY A 228 13.77 12.67 10.68
N LEU A 229 12.71 13.15 10.04
CA LEU A 229 11.43 13.50 10.66
C LEU A 229 10.70 12.28 11.26
#